data_AF-A0A2V7X9J2-F1
#
_entry.id   AF-A0A2V7X9J2-F1
#
_cell.length_a   1.000
_cell.length_b   1.000
_cell.length_c   1.000
_cell.angle_alpha   90.00
_cell.angle_beta   90.00
_cell.angle_gamma   90.00
#
_symmetry.space_group_name_H-M   'P 1'
#
loop_
_entity.id
_entity.type
_entity.pdbx_description
1 polymer ?
#
loop_
_entity_poly.entity_id
_entity_poly.type
_entity_poly.pdbx_seq_one_letter_code
_entity_poly.pdbx_strand_id
1 'polypeptide(L)'
;MSVERSEGDRNALLAVHFGEGEARTVAATRAHLEGCPRCQEYLRVLSEVDAALRAWPEEVPPPDLAARVLSQATRRPQHVAVVASVPSAMPLVGLLPVIAALLLSIRELAQWLAALPFWDSLEEWPAVQVAAPFGAAALVLFALGGLASLAAAPALLMESRR
;
A
#
# COMPACT_ATOMS: atom_id res chain seq x y z
N MET A 1 4.46 -14.14 -21.40
CA MET A 1 4.39 -13.55 -20.04
C MET A 1 4.30 -14.69 -19.05
N SER A 2 5.45 -15.04 -18.49
CA SER A 2 5.71 -16.19 -17.64
C SER A 2 5.12 -15.97 -16.24
N VAL A 3 4.31 -16.92 -15.83
CA VAL A 3 3.64 -16.97 -14.53
C VAL A 3 4.68 -17.32 -13.46
N GLU A 4 5.36 -16.32 -12.92
CA GLU A 4 6.07 -16.41 -11.63
C GLU A 4 5.06 -16.38 -10.46
N ARG A 5 4.00 -17.21 -10.52
CA ARG A 5 3.10 -17.50 -9.39
C ARG A 5 3.50 -18.82 -8.73
N SER A 6 4.79 -19.00 -8.43
CA SER A 6 5.31 -20.23 -7.80
C SER A 6 5.11 -20.28 -6.27
N GLU A 7 4.39 -19.31 -5.70
CA GLU A 7 3.61 -19.52 -4.49
C GLU A 7 2.14 -19.53 -4.90
N GLY A 8 1.56 -20.74 -4.96
CA GLY A 8 0.19 -20.95 -5.39
C GLY A 8 -0.76 -19.98 -4.72
N ASP A 9 -1.62 -19.37 -5.53
CA ASP A 9 -2.63 -18.42 -5.09
C ASP A 9 -3.51 -19.05 -4.00
N ARG A 10 -3.19 -18.76 -2.73
CA ARG A 10 -3.89 -19.33 -1.57
C ARG A 10 -5.37 -18.98 -1.61
N ASN A 11 -5.73 -17.84 -2.18
CA ASN A 11 -7.13 -17.44 -2.31
C ASN A 11 -7.87 -18.34 -3.31
N ALA A 12 -7.20 -18.79 -4.38
CA ALA A 12 -7.77 -19.75 -5.31
C ALA A 12 -7.99 -21.14 -4.65
N LEU A 13 -7.10 -21.55 -3.73
CA LEU A 13 -7.30 -22.77 -2.95
C LEU A 13 -8.47 -22.65 -1.95
N LEU A 14 -8.62 -21.50 -1.30
CA LEU A 14 -9.77 -21.21 -0.43
C LEU A 14 -11.09 -21.23 -1.22
N ALA A 15 -11.10 -20.64 -2.42
CA ALA A 15 -12.23 -20.67 -3.34
C ALA A 15 -12.64 -22.11 -3.70
N VAL A 16 -11.67 -23.00 -3.98
CA VAL A 16 -11.93 -24.43 -4.21
C VAL A 16 -12.52 -25.11 -2.97
N HIS A 17 -11.99 -24.83 -1.77
CA HIS A 17 -12.42 -25.43 -0.50
C HIS A 17 -13.86 -25.05 -0.13
N PHE A 18 -14.17 -23.76 -0.16
CA PHE A 18 -15.51 -23.26 0.20
C PHE A 18 -16.52 -23.32 -0.94
N GLY A 19 -16.10 -23.67 -2.15
CA GLY A 19 -16.97 -23.68 -3.33
C GLY A 19 -17.36 -22.27 -3.79
N GLU A 20 -16.53 -21.27 -3.50
CA GLU A 20 -16.74 -19.87 -3.80
C GLU A 20 -15.89 -19.44 -5.01
N GLY A 21 -16.32 -18.42 -5.76
CA GLY A 21 -15.55 -17.83 -6.85
C GLY A 21 -15.96 -18.25 -8.26
N GLU A 22 -15.23 -17.74 -9.26
CA GLU A 22 -15.54 -17.94 -10.68
C GLU A 22 -15.28 -19.40 -11.11
N ALA A 23 -16.25 -20.03 -11.77
CA ALA A 23 -16.19 -21.44 -12.18
C ALA A 23 -14.93 -21.79 -12.98
N ARG A 24 -14.47 -20.88 -13.86
CA ARG A 24 -13.26 -21.08 -14.67
C ARG A 24 -12.00 -21.15 -13.81
N THR A 25 -11.89 -20.28 -12.81
CA THR A 25 -10.76 -20.20 -11.88
C THR A 25 -10.74 -21.41 -10.95
N VAL A 26 -11.91 -21.83 -10.45
CA VAL A 26 -12.05 -23.04 -9.64
C VAL A 26 -11.63 -24.29 -10.44
N ALA A 27 -12.06 -24.42 -11.70
CA ALA A 27 -11.68 -25.53 -12.57
C ALA A 27 -10.16 -25.57 -12.84
N ALA A 28 -9.56 -24.42 -13.17
CA ALA A 28 -8.12 -24.33 -13.38
C ALA A 28 -7.31 -24.69 -12.12
N THR A 29 -7.80 -24.28 -10.94
CA THR A 29 -7.17 -24.58 -9.66
C THR A 29 -7.29 -26.06 -9.30
N ARG A 30 -8.43 -26.71 -9.59
CA ARG A 30 -8.59 -28.17 -9.46
C ARG A 30 -7.62 -28.93 -10.36
N ALA A 31 -7.45 -28.51 -11.61
CA ALA A 31 -6.47 -29.12 -12.51
C ALA A 31 -5.03 -28.99 -11.97
N HIS A 32 -4.67 -27.85 -11.38
CA HIS A 32 -3.36 -27.68 -10.73
C HIS A 32 -3.17 -28.62 -9.53
N LEU A 33 -4.23 -28.85 -8.75
CA LEU A 33 -4.19 -29.72 -7.58
C LEU A 33 -3.87 -31.18 -7.92
N GLU A 34 -4.23 -31.65 -9.11
CA GLU A 34 -3.89 -33.01 -9.55
C GLU A 34 -2.38 -33.25 -9.63
N GLY A 35 -1.59 -32.19 -9.92
CA GLY A 35 -0.14 -32.28 -10.11
C GLY A 35 0.72 -31.68 -9.00
N CYS A 36 0.15 -31.05 -7.98
CA CYS A 36 0.90 -30.28 -6.99
C CYS A 36 0.71 -30.79 -5.55
N PRO A 37 1.64 -31.60 -5.01
CA PRO A 37 1.50 -32.20 -3.68
C PRO A 37 1.47 -31.16 -2.54
N ARG A 38 2.18 -30.03 -2.70
CA ARG A 38 2.16 -28.93 -1.72
C ARG A 38 0.76 -28.31 -1.59
N CYS A 39 0.06 -28.13 -2.71
CA CYS A 39 -1.29 -27.56 -2.70
C CYS A 39 -2.33 -28.57 -2.21
N GLN A 40 -2.15 -29.87 -2.49
CA GLN A 40 -2.97 -30.94 -1.92
C GLN A 40 -2.84 -30.98 -0.39
N GLU A 41 -1.61 -30.92 0.12
CA GLU A 41 -1.33 -30.92 1.55
C GLU A 41 -1.95 -29.70 2.25
N TYR A 42 -1.86 -28.52 1.64
CA TYR A 42 -2.52 -27.32 2.16
C TYR A 42 -4.04 -27.51 2.26
N LEU A 43 -4.69 -28.06 1.23
CA LEU A 43 -6.13 -28.33 1.26
C LEU A 43 -6.52 -29.38 2.30
N ARG A 44 -5.67 -30.39 2.53
CA ARG A 44 -5.88 -31.39 3.59
C ARG A 44 -5.89 -30.72 4.96
N VAL A 45 -4.86 -29.91 5.26
CA VAL A 45 -4.77 -29.16 6.52
C VAL A 45 -5.97 -28.22 6.69
N LEU A 46 -6.36 -27.50 5.64
CA LEU A 46 -7.53 -26.63 5.68
C LEU A 46 -8.83 -27.38 5.98
N SER A 47 -9.00 -28.58 5.38
CA SER A 47 -10.16 -29.43 5.61
C SER A 47 -10.21 -29.97 7.05
N GLU A 48 -9.06 -30.30 7.62
CA GLU A 48 -8.94 -30.72 9.03
C GLU A 48 -9.31 -29.60 9.99
N VAL A 49 -8.86 -28.36 9.72
CA VAL A 49 -9.22 -27.18 10.52
C VAL A 49 -10.72 -26.90 10.41
N ASP A 50 -11.31 -26.90 9.21
CA ASP A 50 -12.76 -26.70 9.04
C ASP A 50 -13.57 -27.78 9.76
N ALA A 51 -13.16 -29.04 9.67
CA ALA A 51 -13.79 -30.14 10.41
C ALA A 51 -13.71 -29.94 11.94
N ALA A 52 -12.55 -29.52 12.46
CA ALA A 52 -12.38 -29.23 13.88
C ALA A 52 -13.25 -28.05 14.35
N LEU A 53 -13.37 -27.00 13.53
CA LEU A 53 -14.23 -25.84 13.82
C LEU A 53 -15.72 -26.22 13.80
N ARG A 54 -16.14 -27.08 12.86
CA ARG A 54 -17.53 -27.57 12.81
C ARG A 54 -17.88 -28.54 13.94
N ALA A 55 -16.88 -29.29 14.42
CA ALA A 55 -17.02 -30.15 15.58
C ALA A 55 -16.99 -29.36 16.91
N TRP A 56 -16.71 -28.07 16.87
CA TRP A 56 -16.72 -27.22 18.06
C TRP A 56 -18.12 -27.22 18.68
N PRO A 57 -18.23 -27.42 20.01
CA PRO A 57 -19.53 -27.47 20.66
C PRO A 57 -20.27 -26.14 20.47
N GLU A 58 -21.52 -26.23 20.06
CA GLU A 58 -22.38 -25.06 19.96
C GLU A 58 -22.61 -24.50 21.36
N GLU A 59 -22.14 -23.28 21.59
CA GLU A 59 -22.32 -22.60 22.86
C GLU A 59 -23.76 -22.06 22.93
N VAL A 60 -24.52 -22.53 23.93
CA VAL A 60 -25.88 -22.06 24.14
C VAL A 60 -25.80 -20.59 24.61
N PRO A 61 -26.36 -19.64 23.85
CA PRO A 61 -26.30 -18.24 24.25
C PRO A 61 -27.08 -18.03 25.55
N PRO A 62 -26.68 -17.06 26.40
CA PRO A 62 -27.45 -16.67 27.56
C PRO A 62 -28.90 -16.32 27.19
N PRO A 63 -29.91 -16.67 28.01
CA PRO A 63 -31.32 -16.50 27.67
C PRO A 63 -31.73 -15.03 27.47
N ASP A 64 -30.96 -14.09 28.02
CA ASP A 64 -31.16 -12.65 27.90
C ASP A 64 -30.39 -12.02 26.73
N LEU A 65 -29.56 -12.77 26.01
CA LEU A 65 -28.69 -12.23 24.95
C LEU A 65 -29.52 -11.55 23.85
N ALA A 66 -30.60 -12.18 23.40
CA ALA A 66 -31.49 -11.61 22.37
C ALA A 66 -32.10 -10.27 22.85
N ALA A 67 -32.57 -10.22 24.09
CA ALA A 67 -33.11 -9.00 24.68
C ALA A 67 -32.05 -7.90 24.80
N ARG A 68 -30.82 -8.25 25.21
CA ARG A 68 -29.69 -7.34 25.29
C ARG A 68 -29.31 -6.77 23.92
N VAL A 69 -29.17 -7.62 22.90
CA VAL A 69 -28.86 -7.22 21.52
C VAL A 69 -29.95 -6.30 20.97
N LEU A 70 -31.22 -6.67 21.12
CA LEU A 70 -32.34 -5.83 20.69
C LEU A 70 -32.36 -4.48 21.41
N SER A 71 -32.13 -4.47 22.73
CA SER A 71 -32.06 -3.22 23.50
C SER A 71 -30.90 -2.32 23.04
N GLN A 72 -29.79 -2.90 22.61
CA GLN A 72 -28.63 -2.15 22.13
C GLN A 72 -28.82 -1.66 20.69
N ALA A 73 -29.42 -2.47 19.82
CA ALA A 73 -29.72 -2.09 18.44
C ALA A 73 -30.82 -1.02 18.35
N THR A 74 -31.79 -1.05 19.28
CA THR A 74 -32.88 -0.07 19.36
C THR A 74 -32.54 1.19 20.14
N ARG A 75 -31.50 1.16 21.00
CA ARG A 75 -30.86 2.39 21.45
C ARG A 75 -30.38 3.10 20.20
N ARG A 76 -31.01 4.25 19.88
CA ARG A 76 -30.50 5.15 18.86
C ARG A 76 -29.00 5.26 19.09
N PRO A 77 -28.16 5.03 18.06
CA PRO A 77 -26.76 5.35 18.19
C PRO A 77 -26.74 6.78 18.70
N GLN A 78 -26.18 6.98 19.89
CA GLN A 78 -25.56 8.25 20.18
C GLN A 78 -24.46 8.30 19.14
N HIS A 79 -24.79 8.80 17.96
CA HIS A 79 -23.80 9.35 17.07
C HIS A 79 -23.08 10.35 17.96
N VAL A 80 -21.96 9.92 18.55
CA VAL A 80 -20.86 10.83 18.76
C VAL A 80 -20.76 11.48 17.42
N ALA A 81 -21.16 12.75 17.34
CA ALA A 81 -20.94 13.52 16.15
C ALA A 81 -19.43 13.48 15.97
N VAL A 82 -18.96 12.53 15.17
CA VAL A 82 -17.66 12.62 14.53
C VAL A 82 -17.89 13.81 13.64
N VAL A 83 -17.62 14.99 14.19
CA VAL A 83 -17.48 16.20 13.40
C VAL A 83 -16.45 15.79 12.39
N ALA A 84 -16.89 15.52 11.16
CA ALA A 84 -16.00 15.28 10.06
C ALA A 84 -15.08 16.49 10.08
N SER A 85 -13.81 16.27 10.43
CA SER A 85 -12.80 17.29 10.35
C SER A 85 -12.78 17.67 8.88
N VAL A 86 -13.48 18.74 8.52
CA VAL A 86 -13.45 19.29 7.17
C VAL A 86 -11.96 19.50 6.90
N PRO A 87 -11.38 18.82 5.90
CA PRO A 87 -9.95 18.97 5.64
C PRO A 87 -9.73 20.45 5.37
N SER A 88 -9.10 21.12 6.33
CA SER A 88 -8.79 22.53 6.21
C SER A 88 -7.89 22.68 4.99
N ALA A 89 -8.22 23.62 4.10
CA ALA A 89 -7.38 23.97 2.96
C ALA A 89 -6.22 24.90 3.36
N MET A 90 -6.19 25.39 4.61
CA MET A 90 -5.09 26.22 5.13
C MET A 90 -3.68 25.64 4.96
N PRO A 91 -3.40 24.33 5.19
CA PRO A 91 -2.07 23.78 4.99
C PRO A 91 -1.65 23.79 3.52
N LEU A 92 -2.59 23.76 2.57
CA LEU A 92 -2.28 23.84 1.14
C LEU A 92 -1.82 25.25 0.74
N VAL A 93 -2.48 26.28 1.29
CA VAL A 93 -2.09 27.68 1.07
C VAL A 93 -0.74 27.98 1.72
N GLY A 94 -0.46 27.40 2.89
CA GLY A 94 0.84 27.52 3.56
C GLY A 94 2.00 26.91 2.77
N LEU A 95 1.75 25.96 1.88
CA LEU A 95 2.79 25.31 1.06
C LEU A 95 3.16 26.10 -0.22
N LEU A 96 2.32 27.03 -0.67
CA LEU A 96 2.59 27.86 -1.86
C LEU A 96 3.95 28.56 -1.85
N PRO A 97 4.38 29.28 -0.78
CA PRO A 97 5.68 29.93 -0.78
C PRO A 97 6.85 28.93 -0.83
N VAL A 98 6.69 27.75 -0.21
CA VAL A 98 7.72 26.69 -0.24
C VAL A 98 7.85 26.13 -1.64
N ILE A 99 6.74 25.83 -2.31
CA ILE A 99 6.71 25.36 -3.70
C ILE A 99 7.32 26.41 -4.62
N ALA A 100 6.96 27.69 -4.46
CA ALA A 100 7.50 28.78 -5.26
C ALA A 100 9.03 28.92 -5.08
N ALA A 101 9.51 28.88 -3.84
CA ALA A 101 10.95 28.93 -3.54
C ALA A 101 11.72 27.74 -4.14
N LEU A 102 11.13 26.53 -4.09
CA LEU A 102 11.69 25.33 -4.69
C LEU A 102 11.81 25.49 -6.21
N LEU A 103 10.74 25.92 -6.88
CA LEU A 103 10.74 26.14 -8.34
C LEU A 103 11.75 27.21 -8.76
N LEU A 104 11.88 28.29 -7.98
CA LEU A 104 12.88 29.33 -8.24
C LEU A 104 14.31 28.77 -8.14
N SER A 105 14.57 27.97 -7.10
CA SER A 105 15.86 27.33 -6.86
C SER A 105 16.22 26.34 -7.97
N ILE A 106 15.26 25.52 -8.43
CA ILE A 106 15.44 24.61 -9.57
C ILE A 106 15.80 25.39 -10.83
N ARG A 107 15.10 26.50 -11.08
CA ARG A 107 15.32 27.34 -12.27
C ARG A 107 16.71 27.97 -12.27
N GLU A 108 17.12 28.60 -11.17
CA GLU A 108 18.44 29.21 -11.04
C GLU A 108 19.55 28.17 -11.20
N LEU A 109 19.39 27.00 -10.57
CA LEU A 109 20.35 25.90 -10.69
C LEU A 109 20.43 25.38 -12.13
N ALA A 110 19.30 25.23 -12.82
CA ALA A 110 19.27 24.81 -14.22
C ALA A 110 19.93 25.84 -15.15
N GLN A 111 19.73 27.14 -14.91
CA GLN A 111 20.39 28.21 -15.66
C GLN A 111 21.90 28.21 -15.42
N TRP A 112 22.32 28.01 -14.17
CA TRP A 112 23.74 27.90 -13.83
C TRP A 112 24.39 26.67 -14.47
N LEU A 113 23.72 25.51 -14.44
CA LEU A 113 24.16 24.27 -15.10
C LEU A 113 24.30 24.45 -16.62
N ALA A 114 23.32 25.10 -17.26
CA ALA A 114 23.34 25.38 -18.70
C ALA A 114 24.46 26.35 -19.11
N ALA A 115 24.97 27.17 -18.19
CA ALA A 115 26.09 28.08 -18.45
C ALA A 115 27.46 27.41 -18.33
N LEU A 116 27.54 26.14 -17.92
CA LEU A 116 28.80 25.43 -17.75
C LEU A 116 29.29 24.83 -19.08
N PRO A 117 30.58 25.00 -19.44
CA PRO A 117 31.10 24.61 -20.76
C PRO A 117 31.14 23.09 -21.00
N PHE A 118 30.97 22.27 -19.95
CA PHE A 118 30.89 20.82 -20.10
C PHE A 118 29.48 20.35 -20.51
N TRP A 119 28.46 21.21 -20.39
CA TRP A 119 27.08 20.88 -20.75
C TRP A 119 26.94 20.64 -22.26
N ASP A 120 27.62 21.44 -23.07
CA ASP A 120 27.71 21.27 -24.53
C ASP A 120 28.26 19.89 -24.92
N SER A 121 29.15 19.31 -24.10
CA SER A 121 29.70 17.97 -24.33
C SER A 121 28.76 16.83 -23.90
N LEU A 122 27.78 17.11 -23.04
CA LEU A 122 26.80 16.13 -22.54
C LEU A 122 25.52 16.10 -23.40
N GLU A 123 25.21 17.17 -24.12
CA GLU A 123 24.04 17.25 -25.01
C GLU A 123 24.10 16.25 -26.19
N GLU A 124 25.31 15.82 -26.56
CA GLU A 124 25.53 14.77 -27.57
C GLU A 124 25.08 13.38 -27.10
N TRP A 125 24.84 13.16 -25.81
CA TRP A 125 24.37 11.88 -25.30
C TRP A 125 22.84 11.76 -25.37
N PRO A 126 22.28 10.73 -26.05
CA PRO A 126 20.84 10.59 -26.27
C PRO A 126 20.04 10.40 -24.97
N ALA A 127 20.68 9.94 -23.89
CA ALA A 127 20.05 9.84 -22.57
C ALA A 127 19.80 11.21 -21.91
N VAL A 128 20.58 12.23 -22.26
CA VAL A 128 20.50 13.60 -21.69
C VAL A 128 19.44 14.44 -22.42
N GLN A 129 19.17 14.15 -23.70
CA GLN A 129 18.12 14.84 -24.47
C GLN A 129 16.70 14.62 -23.91
N VAL A 130 16.46 13.51 -23.22
CA VAL A 130 15.16 13.23 -22.56
C VAL A 130 15.02 13.98 -21.24
N ALA A 131 16.14 14.22 -20.54
CA ALA A 131 16.20 14.95 -19.29
C ALA A 131 16.90 16.29 -19.52
N ALA A 132 16.18 17.22 -20.18
CA ALA A 132 16.57 18.64 -20.32
C ALA A 132 17.20 19.20 -19.01
N PRO A 133 18.01 20.27 -19.03
CA PRO A 133 18.73 20.80 -17.85
C PRO A 133 17.87 20.97 -16.57
N PHE A 134 16.57 21.19 -16.74
CA PHE A 134 15.57 21.18 -15.66
C PHE A 134 15.44 19.83 -14.93
N GLY A 135 15.45 18.71 -15.65
CA GLY A 135 15.37 17.36 -15.08
C GLY A 135 16.60 17.00 -14.26
N ALA A 136 17.80 17.40 -14.71
CA ALA A 136 19.04 17.22 -13.95
C ALA A 136 19.02 18.06 -12.65
N ALA A 137 18.62 19.33 -12.72
CA ALA A 137 18.49 20.18 -11.54
C ALA A 137 17.46 19.63 -10.52
N ALA A 138 16.32 19.13 -11.00
CA ALA A 138 15.31 18.49 -10.16
C ALA A 138 15.83 17.22 -9.47
N LEU A 139 16.60 16.38 -10.17
CA LEU A 139 17.20 15.18 -9.60
C LEU A 139 18.24 15.51 -8.51
N VAL A 140 19.06 16.54 -8.73
CA VAL A 140 20.06 16.98 -7.73
C VAL A 140 19.37 17.50 -6.47
N LEU A 141 18.34 18.33 -6.62
CA LEU A 141 17.57 18.83 -5.47
C LEU A 141 16.82 17.71 -4.74
N PHE A 142 16.27 16.75 -5.48
CA PHE A 142 15.62 15.57 -4.90
C PHE A 142 16.62 14.71 -4.12
N ALA A 143 17.81 14.45 -4.68
CA ALA A 143 18.85 13.69 -4.00
C ALA A 143 19.34 14.39 -2.72
N LEU A 144 19.54 15.72 -2.77
CA LEU A 144 19.93 16.52 -1.61
C LEU A 144 18.84 16.54 -0.52
N GLY A 145 17.59 16.75 -0.91
CA GLY A 145 16.45 16.71 0.02
C GLY A 145 16.26 15.33 0.65
N GLY A 146 16.44 14.26 -0.13
CA GLY A 146 16.42 12.88 0.36
C GLY A 146 17.54 12.60 1.36
N LEU A 147 18.77 13.03 1.06
CA LEU A 147 19.90 12.89 1.97
C LEU A 147 19.70 13.67 3.28
N ALA A 148 19.20 14.91 3.21
CA ALA A 148 18.87 15.70 4.39
C ALA A 148 17.79 15.03 5.26
N SER A 149 16.76 14.45 4.62
CA SER A 149 15.69 13.72 5.31
C SER A 149 16.21 12.46 6.00
N LEU A 150 17.08 11.70 5.33
CA LEU A 150 17.76 10.53 5.90
C LEU A 150 18.70 10.92 7.05
N ALA A 151 19.40 12.06 6.95
CA ALA A 151 20.26 12.55 8.02
C ALA A 151 19.46 12.99 9.26
N ALA A 152 18.22 13.48 9.08
CA ALA A 152 17.35 13.88 10.19
C ALA A 152 16.57 12.70 10.83
N ALA A 153 16.41 11.58 10.11
CA ALA A 153 15.64 10.42 10.57
C ALA A 153 16.10 9.84 11.93
N PRO A 154 17.41 9.71 12.25
CA PRO A 154 17.86 9.18 13.54
C PRO A 154 17.47 10.08 14.71
N ALA A 155 17.52 11.41 14.52
CA ALA A 155 17.16 12.38 15.57
C ALA A 155 15.65 12.31 15.89
N LEU A 156 14.81 12.19 14.87
CA LEU A 156 13.36 12.01 15.03
C LEU A 156 13.00 10.65 15.67
N LEU A 157 13.79 9.62 15.40
CA LEU A 157 13.60 8.28 15.97
C LEU A 157 14.00 8.21 17.45
N MET A 158 14.96 9.05 17.89
CA MET A 158 15.30 9.19 19.31
C MET A 158 14.27 10.01 20.09
N GLU A 159 13.71 11.07 19.48
CA GLU A 159 12.67 11.89 20.12
C GLU A 159 11.37 11.08 20.35
N SER A 160 11.00 10.19 19.42
CA SER A 160 9.77 9.37 19.55
C SER A 160 9.86 8.23 20.58
N ARG A 161 11.05 7.95 21.13
CA ARG A 161 11.26 6.93 22.16
C ARG A 161 11.28 7.48 23.59
N ARG A 162 11.15 8.79 23.76
CA ARG A 162 10.97 9.44 25.06
C ARG A 162 9.49 9.60 25.38
#